data_AF-A0A9P4XM01-F1
#
_entry.id   AF-A0A9P4XM01-F1
#
_cell.length_a   1.000
_cell.length_b   1.000
_cell.length_c   1.000
_cell.angle_alpha   90.00
_cell.angle_beta   90.00
_cell.angle_gamma   90.00
#
_symmetry.space_group_name_H-M   'P 1'
#
loop_
_entity.id
_entity.type
_entity.pdbx_description
1 polymer ?
#
loop_
_entity_poly.entity_id
_entity_poly.type
_entity_poly.pdbx_seq_one_letter_code
_entity_poly.pdbx_strand_id
1 'polypeptide(L)'
;MNEFTFIDLTGEPPGSTPGSTPDFEEPPSSIANAVPSSDTPVLCKEQQDLIELILTGRNVFFTGSAGCGKSTVLKAAVNLLYMMGKRVHVVAPTGRAALQVGGMSTWSYMGWTPDYHKLDIETLLHKGFRKHIKKRLKDTHVLIIDEISMVENHHLERMNICMKAVIAWNDWLKERDSGPPGTRRDAFAIAKTIPAFGGIQVIVTGDFCQLPPVKPFEFCMHCGQEMIADDDGAEFNCPDSHGPFLETHKWAFRSTAWEEADFVHVNLQEIHRQKDEYFIRMLQKCRLGIPFLPQETETLMNHPCDVQKATKLLCTRNEVAMVNRENFNRLKTPKLEYHALDGFIARQEVHTRLQQYHDRLSDGTLVACRDQRLEPHVTLRGGMLVILQINLDIKGGLVNGSQGIICGFERFSSVNLPKVYRGKDTEYIPSDQRIIGDHAKLREKQIQEFMERQQGNPRLAKAWPRVLFHNGVKRVIYPSCVVNSVGDKEPYSLLHRTQIPLLPGWAMSVHRSQGMTLDRVIVDLSHAFEEGQVYVALSRATSLHGLKVMGSSSGLFVTGGNPEVQSFLMAKFGDRLFQSVREFSGHLTNGGDGEKYWAPG
;
A
#
# COMPACT_ATOMS: atom_id res chain seq x y z
N MET A 1 -7.41 -39.53 26.58
CA MET A 1 -6.19 -39.96 27.29
C MET A 1 -5.25 -40.51 26.23
N ASN A 2 -4.19 -39.76 25.94
CA ASN A 2 -2.94 -40.22 25.35
C ASN A 2 -1.97 -39.03 25.50
N GLU A 3 -1.03 -39.19 26.42
CA GLU A 3 0.01 -38.22 26.78
C GLU A 3 1.04 -38.13 25.65
N PHE A 4 1.47 -36.92 25.31
CA PHE A 4 2.65 -36.69 24.50
C PHE A 4 3.76 -36.14 25.39
N THR A 5 4.80 -36.96 25.55
CA THR A 5 6.09 -36.67 26.20
C THR A 5 6.87 -35.60 25.43
N PHE A 6 7.29 -34.55 26.14
CA PHE A 6 8.28 -33.58 25.65
C PHE A 6 9.70 -34.17 25.78
N ILE A 7 10.48 -34.12 24.70
CA ILE A 7 11.92 -34.38 24.72
C ILE A 7 12.62 -33.04 24.85
N ASP A 8 13.37 -32.90 25.94
CA ASP A 8 14.22 -31.77 26.30
C ASP A 8 15.54 -31.83 25.52
N LEU A 9 15.92 -30.73 24.87
CA LEU A 9 17.19 -30.58 24.16
C LEU A 9 17.82 -29.21 24.50
N THR A 10 18.17 -28.99 25.76
CA THR A 10 19.12 -27.94 26.15
C THR A 10 20.55 -28.47 26.04
N GLY A 11 21.27 -28.04 25.01
CA GLY A 11 22.73 -28.17 24.92
C GLY A 11 23.35 -26.79 24.79
N GLU A 12 23.77 -26.19 25.91
CA GLU A 12 24.60 -24.98 25.93
C GLU A 12 26.10 -25.34 25.85
N PRO A 13 26.94 -24.54 25.15
CA PRO A 13 28.38 -24.54 25.33
C PRO A 13 28.83 -23.62 26.48
N PRO A 14 29.97 -23.88 27.14
CA PRO A 14 30.35 -23.24 28.39
C PRO A 14 31.09 -21.90 28.20
N GLY A 15 30.74 -20.90 29.02
CA GLY A 15 31.47 -19.63 29.07
C GLY A 15 30.72 -18.52 29.80
N SER A 16 30.52 -18.68 31.12
CA SER A 16 29.81 -17.73 32.00
C SER A 16 30.65 -16.51 32.39
N THR A 17 30.03 -15.32 32.41
CA THR A 17 30.07 -14.41 33.57
C THR A 17 28.67 -13.82 33.81
N PRO A 18 28.20 -13.76 35.07
CA PRO A 18 26.82 -13.42 35.39
C PRO A 18 26.61 -11.90 35.42
N GLY A 19 25.88 -11.36 34.45
CA GLY A 19 25.34 -10.01 34.45
C GLY A 19 23.84 -10.05 34.74
N SER A 20 23.42 -9.29 35.74
CA SER A 20 22.04 -9.02 36.18
C SER A 20 20.92 -9.34 35.16
N THR A 21 20.00 -10.21 35.57
CA THR A 21 18.69 -10.41 34.95
C THR A 21 17.98 -9.07 34.76
N PRO A 22 17.55 -8.69 33.54
CA PRO A 22 16.62 -7.59 33.36
C PRO A 22 15.27 -8.00 33.95
N ASP A 23 14.74 -7.20 34.87
CA ASP A 23 13.39 -7.36 35.39
C ASP A 23 12.39 -7.28 34.23
N PHE A 24 11.67 -8.39 34.01
CA PHE A 24 10.54 -8.45 33.10
C PHE A 24 9.37 -7.71 33.75
N GLU A 25 9.02 -6.53 33.26
CA GLU A 25 7.72 -5.93 33.55
C GLU A 25 6.64 -6.72 32.77
N GLU A 26 5.79 -7.43 33.50
CA GLU A 26 4.53 -7.96 32.96
C GLU A 26 3.69 -6.82 32.37
N PRO A 27 2.96 -7.06 31.27
CA PRO A 27 2.07 -6.05 30.70
C PRO A 27 1.03 -5.60 31.75
N PRO A 28 0.71 -4.30 31.84
CA PRO A 28 -0.19 -3.78 32.87
C PRO A 28 -1.57 -4.44 32.77
N SER A 29 -2.04 -4.96 33.91
CA SER A 29 -3.32 -5.66 34.11
C SER A 29 -4.59 -4.84 33.78
N SER A 30 -4.44 -3.59 33.33
CA SER A 30 -5.53 -2.71 32.91
C SER A 30 -5.99 -2.90 31.45
N ILE A 31 -5.37 -3.79 30.66
CA ILE A 31 -5.77 -4.07 29.27
C ILE A 31 -6.92 -5.09 29.19
N ALA A 32 -7.12 -5.91 30.23
CA ALA A 32 -8.14 -6.97 30.23
C ALA A 32 -9.59 -6.48 30.29
N ASN A 33 -9.84 -5.19 30.61
CA ASN A 33 -11.19 -4.63 30.79
C ASN A 33 -11.48 -3.37 29.95
N ALA A 34 -10.67 -3.10 28.93
CA ALA A 34 -11.03 -2.07 27.95
C ALA A 34 -12.19 -2.61 27.10
N VAL A 35 -13.42 -2.19 27.44
CA VAL A 35 -14.64 -2.45 26.67
C VAL A 35 -14.33 -2.24 25.18
N PRO A 36 -14.47 -3.28 24.32
CA PRO A 36 -14.31 -3.08 22.90
C PRO A 36 -15.34 -2.05 22.46
N SER A 37 -14.89 -0.95 21.85
CA SER A 37 -15.79 -0.20 20.99
C SER A 37 -16.34 -1.21 19.97
N SER A 38 -17.63 -1.15 19.67
CA SER A 38 -18.36 -2.05 18.76
C SER A 38 -17.83 -2.10 17.31
N ASP A 39 -16.66 -1.51 17.06
CA ASP A 39 -16.05 -1.20 15.79
C ASP A 39 -14.72 -1.95 15.56
N THR A 40 -14.31 -2.83 16.49
CA THR A 40 -13.12 -3.68 16.30
C THR A 40 -13.51 -4.98 15.57
N PRO A 41 -12.87 -5.31 14.43
CA PRO A 41 -13.13 -6.56 13.72
C PRO A 41 -12.76 -7.77 14.61
N VAL A 42 -13.55 -8.84 14.54
CA VAL A 42 -13.22 -10.11 15.22
C VAL A 42 -11.94 -10.66 14.61
N LEU A 43 -10.93 -10.86 15.43
CA LEU A 43 -9.61 -11.37 15.02
C LEU A 43 -9.51 -12.85 15.35
N CYS A 44 -8.98 -13.65 14.44
CA CYS A 44 -8.65 -15.06 14.73
C CYS A 44 -7.40 -15.16 15.61
N LYS A 45 -7.09 -16.38 16.09
CA LYS A 45 -6.00 -16.59 17.06
C LYS A 45 -4.63 -16.13 16.54
N GLU A 46 -4.26 -16.46 15.29
CA GLU A 46 -2.98 -16.01 14.71
C GLU A 46 -2.89 -14.48 14.59
N GLN A 47 -4.01 -13.81 14.34
CA GLN A 47 -4.08 -12.35 14.28
C GLN A 47 -3.96 -11.71 15.67
N GLN A 48 -4.53 -12.34 16.70
CA GLN A 48 -4.40 -11.90 18.09
C GLN A 48 -2.95 -12.06 18.58
N ASP A 49 -2.33 -13.22 18.33
CA ASP A 49 -0.95 -13.50 18.72
C ASP A 49 0.04 -12.52 18.06
N LEU A 50 -0.21 -12.18 16.78
CA LEU A 50 0.56 -11.15 16.08
C LEU A 50 0.39 -9.76 16.71
N ILE A 51 -0.82 -9.39 17.15
CA ILE A 51 -1.03 -8.14 17.87
C ILE A 51 -0.27 -8.15 19.19
N GLU A 52 -0.38 -9.21 19.99
CA GLU A 52 0.34 -9.34 21.26
C GLU A 52 1.84 -9.17 21.05
N LEU A 53 2.41 -9.83 20.02
CA LEU A 53 3.80 -9.66 19.62
C LEU A 53 4.13 -8.20 19.25
N ILE A 54 3.29 -7.52 18.47
CA ILE A 54 3.48 -6.10 18.13
C ILE A 54 3.50 -5.23 19.40
N LEU A 55 2.64 -5.51 20.38
CA LEU A 55 2.54 -4.72 21.61
C LEU A 55 3.77 -4.88 22.53
N THR A 56 4.57 -5.94 22.36
CA THR A 56 5.85 -6.10 23.09
C THR A 56 6.91 -5.06 22.71
N GLY A 57 6.72 -4.32 21.61
CA GLY A 57 7.68 -3.32 21.12
C GLY A 57 8.75 -3.90 20.18
N ARG A 58 8.72 -5.20 19.89
CA ARG A 58 9.63 -5.82 18.89
C ARG A 58 9.37 -5.27 17.48
N ASN A 59 10.42 -5.23 16.67
CA ASN A 59 10.27 -5.01 15.23
C ASN A 59 9.64 -6.26 14.60
N VAL A 60 8.59 -6.08 13.82
CA VAL A 60 7.82 -7.21 13.25
C VAL A 60 7.68 -7.05 11.75
N PHE A 61 8.07 -8.08 11.01
CA PHE A 61 7.60 -8.28 9.65
C PHE A 61 6.51 -9.32 9.68
N PHE A 62 5.32 -8.96 9.19
CA PHE A 62 4.28 -9.94 8.98
C PHE A 62 3.83 -9.97 7.53
N THR A 63 3.61 -11.19 7.04
CA THR A 63 3.16 -11.48 5.68
C THR A 63 2.03 -12.49 5.72
N GLY A 64 1.59 -12.90 4.55
CA GLY A 64 0.50 -13.85 4.35
C GLY A 64 -0.08 -13.66 2.97
N SER A 65 -0.76 -14.68 2.47
CA SER A 65 -1.40 -14.61 1.17
C SER A 65 -2.46 -13.49 1.10
N ALA A 66 -2.87 -13.16 -0.11
CA ALA A 66 -3.92 -12.20 -0.34
C ALA A 66 -5.23 -12.72 0.27
N GLY A 67 -5.77 -11.99 1.25
CA GLY A 67 -6.99 -12.38 1.95
C GLY A 67 -6.81 -12.80 3.41
N CYS A 68 -5.58 -12.92 3.93
CA CYS A 68 -5.34 -13.31 5.34
C CYS A 68 -5.56 -12.20 6.39
N GLY A 69 -6.23 -11.10 6.03
CA GLY A 69 -6.56 -10.05 7.01
C GLY A 69 -5.41 -9.15 7.47
N LYS A 70 -4.28 -9.07 6.74
CA LYS A 70 -3.15 -8.16 7.08
C LYS A 70 -3.58 -6.72 7.42
N SER A 71 -4.42 -6.11 6.59
CA SER A 71 -4.93 -4.75 6.83
C SER A 71 -5.89 -4.67 8.03
N THR A 72 -6.55 -5.78 8.39
CA THR A 72 -7.40 -5.89 9.58
C THR A 72 -6.54 -5.86 10.84
N VAL A 73 -5.46 -6.67 10.87
CA VAL A 73 -4.46 -6.66 11.96
C VAL A 73 -3.86 -5.28 12.13
N LEU A 74 -3.41 -4.65 11.03
CA LEU A 74 -2.80 -3.33 11.06
C LEU A 74 -3.72 -2.29 11.71
N LYS A 75 -5.01 -2.27 11.35
CA LYS A 75 -5.99 -1.35 11.95
C LYS A 75 -6.16 -1.59 13.45
N ALA A 76 -6.26 -2.84 13.88
CA ALA A 76 -6.39 -3.18 15.29
C ALA A 76 -5.14 -2.81 16.10
N ALA A 77 -3.95 -3.15 15.58
CA ALA A 77 -2.67 -2.81 16.20
C ALA A 77 -2.48 -1.29 16.34
N VAL A 78 -2.78 -0.51 15.29
CA VAL A 78 -2.71 0.95 15.33
C VAL A 78 -3.61 1.53 16.42
N ASN A 79 -4.86 1.05 16.54
CA ASN A 79 -5.79 1.52 17.57
C ASN A 79 -5.25 1.22 18.98
N LEU A 80 -4.73 0.03 19.22
CA LEU A 80 -4.16 -0.36 20.52
C LEU A 80 -2.92 0.46 20.87
N LEU A 81 -2.00 0.65 19.91
CA LEU A 81 -0.81 1.48 20.10
C LEU A 81 -1.16 2.95 20.42
N TYR A 82 -2.20 3.50 19.78
CA TYR A 82 -2.70 4.83 20.14
C TYR A 82 -3.27 4.89 21.55
N MET A 83 -4.02 3.86 21.98
CA MET A 83 -4.51 3.77 23.36
C MET A 83 -3.37 3.66 24.39
N MET A 84 -2.23 3.08 24.01
CA MET A 84 -0.99 3.08 24.79
C MET A 84 -0.21 4.41 24.73
N GLY A 85 -0.76 5.46 24.10
CA GLY A 85 -0.12 6.77 23.99
C GLY A 85 1.06 6.81 23.01
N LYS A 86 1.22 5.81 22.14
CA LYS A 86 2.30 5.80 21.13
C LYS A 86 1.93 6.72 19.97
N ARG A 87 2.93 7.44 19.43
CA ARG A 87 2.80 8.22 18.20
C ARG A 87 3.16 7.31 17.03
N VAL A 88 2.12 6.81 16.36
CA VAL A 88 2.23 5.85 15.25
C VAL A 88 2.14 6.59 13.93
N HIS A 89 3.07 6.30 13.01
CA HIS A 89 2.98 6.75 11.63
C HIS A 89 2.85 5.55 10.70
N VAL A 90 1.74 5.48 9.97
CA VAL A 90 1.53 4.46 8.94
C VAL A 90 1.90 5.04 7.58
N VAL A 91 2.75 4.32 6.86
CA VAL A 91 3.28 4.70 5.56
C VAL A 91 3.19 3.57 4.55
N ALA A 92 3.30 3.90 3.27
CA ALA A 92 3.37 2.93 2.18
C ALA A 92 4.21 3.48 1.01
N PRO A 93 4.72 2.66 0.08
CA PRO A 93 5.66 3.13 -0.97
C PRO A 93 5.06 4.15 -1.94
N THR A 94 3.74 4.11 -2.15
CA THR A 94 3.04 5.04 -3.04
C THR A 94 1.93 5.78 -2.31
N GLY A 95 1.62 7.01 -2.75
CA GLY A 95 0.49 7.75 -2.21
C GLY A 95 -0.84 7.00 -2.33
N ARG A 96 -0.99 6.13 -3.35
CA ARG A 96 -2.19 5.30 -3.54
C ARG A 96 -2.30 4.17 -2.50
N ALA A 97 -1.21 3.48 -2.21
CA ALA A 97 -1.16 2.44 -1.17
C ALA A 97 -1.38 3.07 0.23
N ALA A 98 -0.73 4.21 0.50
CA ALA A 98 -0.80 4.88 1.80
C ALA A 98 -2.23 5.28 2.18
N LEU A 99 -3.05 5.62 1.19
CA LEU A 99 -4.44 5.98 1.41
C LEU A 99 -5.33 4.79 1.80
N GLN A 100 -4.97 3.55 1.48
CA GLN A 100 -5.73 2.36 1.89
C GLN A 100 -5.65 2.15 3.41
N VAL A 101 -4.52 2.52 4.00
CA VAL A 101 -4.24 2.44 5.44
C VAL A 101 -4.46 3.76 6.18
N GLY A 102 -4.96 4.80 5.50
CA GLY A 102 -5.18 6.12 6.12
C GLY A 102 -3.89 6.84 6.51
N GLY A 103 -2.76 6.47 5.90
CA GLY A 103 -1.43 7.00 6.14
C GLY A 103 -0.92 7.94 5.04
N MET A 104 0.41 8.08 4.93
CA MET A 104 1.09 8.87 3.90
C MET A 104 2.16 8.06 3.15
N SER A 105 2.66 8.54 2.01
CA SER A 105 3.75 7.81 1.35
C SER A 105 5.04 7.84 2.17
N THR A 106 5.92 6.85 2.01
CA THR A 106 7.29 6.86 2.58
C THR A 106 8.02 8.15 2.22
N TRP A 107 7.90 8.60 0.97
CA TRP A 107 8.37 9.90 0.48
C TRP A 107 7.86 11.08 1.30
N SER A 108 6.54 11.16 1.51
CA SER A 108 5.92 12.26 2.26
C SER A 108 6.30 12.23 3.75
N TYR A 109 6.46 11.03 4.30
CA TYR A 109 6.89 10.82 5.68
C TYR A 109 8.31 11.36 5.90
N MET A 110 9.22 11.01 5.00
CA MET A 110 10.61 11.49 5.00
C MET A 110 10.78 12.94 4.51
N GLY A 111 9.74 13.54 3.92
CA GLY A 111 9.80 14.89 3.36
C GLY A 111 10.53 14.97 2.02
N TRP A 112 10.61 13.86 1.28
CA TRP A 112 11.32 13.72 0.02
C TRP A 112 10.39 13.86 -1.20
N THR A 113 11.01 14.23 -2.31
CA THR A 113 10.54 14.04 -3.69
C THR A 113 11.48 13.06 -4.40
N PRO A 114 11.12 12.51 -5.58
CA PRO A 114 12.03 11.64 -6.33
C PRO A 114 13.42 12.24 -6.58
N ASP A 115 13.52 13.56 -6.75
CA ASP A 115 14.79 14.25 -6.94
C ASP A 115 15.75 14.14 -5.74
N TYR A 116 15.27 13.82 -4.54
CA TYR A 116 16.15 13.60 -3.38
C TYR A 116 16.99 12.33 -3.53
N HIS A 117 16.58 11.36 -4.35
CA HIS A 117 17.40 10.19 -4.66
C HIS A 117 18.61 10.54 -5.55
N LYS A 118 18.61 11.72 -6.19
CA LYS A 118 19.74 12.27 -6.98
C LYS A 118 20.83 12.91 -6.11
N LEU A 119 20.64 12.92 -4.80
CA LEU A 119 21.61 13.47 -3.84
C LEU A 119 22.44 12.33 -3.25
N ASP A 120 23.72 12.59 -3.01
CA ASP A 120 24.53 11.75 -2.13
C ASP A 120 23.96 11.74 -0.69
N ILE A 121 24.33 10.73 0.09
CA ILE A 121 23.76 10.53 1.43
C ILE A 121 24.05 11.70 2.38
N GLU A 122 25.23 12.31 2.30
CA GLU A 122 25.62 13.43 3.19
C GLU A 122 24.79 14.66 2.87
N THR A 123 24.66 14.99 1.58
CA THR A 123 23.79 16.05 1.09
C THR A 123 22.33 15.77 1.45
N LEU A 124 21.87 14.52 1.39
CA LEU A 124 20.53 14.12 1.79
C LEU A 124 20.30 14.34 3.29
N LEU A 125 21.26 14.02 4.16
CA LEU A 125 21.16 14.29 5.60
C LEU A 125 21.05 15.79 5.92
N HIS A 126 21.76 16.61 5.16
CA HIS A 126 21.77 18.06 5.35
C HIS A 126 20.56 18.77 4.73
N LYS A 127 20.17 18.42 3.50
CA LYS A 127 19.13 19.09 2.70
C LYS A 127 17.78 18.37 2.72
N GLY A 128 17.76 17.09 3.06
CA GLY A 128 16.57 16.23 3.15
C GLY A 128 15.61 16.63 4.26
N PHE A 129 16.15 17.15 5.37
CA PHE A 129 15.39 17.24 6.62
C PHE A 129 15.17 18.65 7.12
N ARG A 130 13.90 19.00 7.09
CA ARG A 130 13.29 20.24 7.54
C ARG A 130 12.97 20.17 9.03
N LYS A 131 12.84 21.31 9.74
CA LYS A 131 12.63 21.32 11.20
C LYS A 131 11.45 20.45 11.65
N HIS A 132 10.33 20.53 10.93
CA HIS A 132 9.13 19.75 11.20
C HIS A 132 9.29 18.27 10.85
N ILE A 133 10.14 17.90 9.87
CA ILE A 133 10.37 16.50 9.50
C ILE A 133 11.26 15.92 10.58
N LYS A 134 12.32 16.64 10.96
CA LYS A 134 13.15 16.27 12.10
C LYS A 134 12.31 16.07 13.35
N LYS A 135 11.36 16.99 13.62
CA LYS A 135 10.40 16.85 14.73
C LYS A 135 9.54 15.59 14.57
N ARG A 136 8.90 15.38 13.41
CA ARG A 136 8.08 14.19 13.14
C ARG A 136 8.88 12.90 13.38
N LEU A 137 10.06 12.77 12.77
CA LEU A 137 10.92 11.60 12.91
C LEU A 137 11.33 11.36 14.36
N LYS A 138 11.70 12.42 15.10
CA LYS A 138 12.01 12.33 16.55
C LYS A 138 10.80 11.98 17.41
N ASP A 139 9.63 12.46 17.02
CA ASP A 139 8.40 12.23 17.75
C ASP A 139 7.82 10.82 17.44
N THR A 140 8.16 10.19 16.32
CA THR A 140 7.69 8.84 15.98
C THR A 140 8.13 7.83 17.03
N HIS A 141 7.17 7.10 17.62
CA HIS A 141 7.45 5.94 18.46
C HIS A 141 7.39 4.63 17.66
N VAL A 142 6.44 4.55 16.71
CA VAL A 142 6.22 3.36 15.88
C VAL A 142 6.05 3.79 14.42
N LEU A 143 6.85 3.21 13.53
CA LEU A 143 6.72 3.36 12.08
C LEU A 143 6.14 2.06 11.49
N ILE A 144 5.02 2.16 10.79
CA ILE A 144 4.41 1.03 10.09
C ILE A 144 4.54 1.23 8.59
N ILE A 145 5.13 0.27 7.87
CA ILE A 145 5.26 0.31 6.40
C ILE A 145 4.40 -0.81 5.79
N ASP A 146 3.31 -0.42 5.13
CA ASP A 146 2.45 -1.35 4.37
C ASP A 146 2.90 -1.45 2.90
N GLU A 147 2.53 -2.57 2.27
CA GLU A 147 2.95 -2.95 0.91
C GLU A 147 4.48 -2.92 0.72
N ILE A 148 5.22 -3.47 1.70
CA ILE A 148 6.69 -3.50 1.74
C ILE A 148 7.33 -4.16 0.50
N SER A 149 6.58 -4.98 -0.25
CA SER A 149 7.06 -5.62 -1.48
C SER A 149 7.44 -4.62 -2.58
N MET A 150 6.84 -3.44 -2.58
CA MET A 150 7.13 -2.37 -3.55
C MET A 150 8.18 -1.37 -3.02
N VAL A 151 8.70 -1.57 -1.80
CA VAL A 151 9.78 -0.74 -1.27
C VAL A 151 11.12 -1.33 -1.72
N GLU A 152 11.88 -0.51 -2.45
CA GLU A 152 13.24 -0.82 -2.88
C GLU A 152 14.21 -0.87 -1.69
N ASN A 153 15.21 -1.77 -1.73
CA ASN A 153 16.27 -1.89 -0.74
C ASN A 153 16.98 -0.55 -0.46
N HIS A 154 17.35 0.19 -1.49
CA HIS A 154 18.08 1.46 -1.45
C HIS A 154 17.22 2.60 -0.89
N HIS A 155 15.92 2.57 -1.11
CA HIS A 155 14.99 3.50 -0.49
C HIS A 155 14.87 3.23 1.02
N LEU A 156 14.72 1.96 1.42
CA LEU A 156 14.66 1.57 2.83
C LEU A 156 15.97 1.89 3.56
N GLU A 157 17.11 1.70 2.90
CA GLU A 157 18.43 2.02 3.46
C GLU A 157 18.61 3.53 3.68
N ARG A 158 18.25 4.36 2.69
CA ARG A 158 18.24 5.82 2.87
C ARG A 158 17.36 6.22 4.05
N MET A 159 16.19 5.59 4.21
CA MET A 159 15.30 5.86 5.34
C MET A 159 15.98 5.55 6.67
N ASN A 160 16.58 4.37 6.77
CA ASN A 160 17.29 3.91 7.96
C ASN A 160 18.41 4.88 8.37
N ILE A 161 19.36 5.16 7.47
CA ILE A 161 20.50 6.06 7.72
C ILE A 161 20.02 7.45 8.16
N CYS A 162 19.05 7.99 7.43
CA CYS A 162 18.52 9.32 7.72
C CYS A 162 17.79 9.40 9.06
N MET A 163 17.02 8.37 9.40
CA MET A 163 16.33 8.31 10.69
C MET A 163 17.32 8.16 11.84
N LYS A 164 18.36 7.31 11.70
CA LYS A 164 19.46 7.21 12.66
C LYS A 164 20.10 8.56 12.94
N ALA A 165 20.46 9.30 11.88
CA ALA A 165 21.04 10.62 12.02
C ALA A 165 20.10 11.59 12.73
N VAL A 166 18.82 11.63 12.37
CA VAL A 166 17.87 12.59 12.92
C VAL A 166 17.47 12.27 14.36
N ILE A 167 17.23 11.01 14.68
CA ILE A 167 16.69 10.55 15.96
C ILE A 167 17.81 10.45 17.01
N ALA A 168 18.93 9.83 16.66
CA ALA A 168 20.11 9.72 17.51
C ALA A 168 21.13 10.84 17.23
N TRP A 169 20.66 12.08 17.00
CA TRP A 169 21.50 13.20 16.53
C TRP A 169 22.74 13.47 17.40
N ASN A 170 22.62 13.35 18.72
CA ASN A 170 23.76 13.58 19.61
C ASN A 170 24.84 12.51 19.42
N ASP A 171 24.44 11.24 19.31
CA ASP A 171 25.37 10.14 19.12
C ASP A 171 25.93 10.16 17.70
N TRP A 172 25.11 10.52 16.70
CA TRP A 172 25.56 10.81 15.34
C TRP A 172 26.66 11.87 15.30
N LEU A 173 26.49 13.00 16.00
CA LEU A 173 27.49 14.05 16.06
C LEU A 173 28.78 13.60 16.77
N LYS A 174 28.66 12.86 17.89
CA LYS A 174 29.83 12.31 18.60
C LYS A 174 30.65 11.41 17.69
N GLU A 175 29.99 10.53 16.94
CA GLU A 175 30.63 9.61 16.02
C GLU A 175 31.25 10.34 14.83
N ARG A 176 30.55 11.31 14.24
CA ARG A 176 31.08 12.10 13.12
C ARG A 176 32.31 12.92 13.49
N ASP A 177 32.29 13.50 14.68
CA ASP A 177 33.37 14.38 15.17
C ASP A 177 34.46 13.58 15.89
N SER A 178 34.32 12.24 15.95
CA SER A 178 35.36 11.35 16.45
C SER A 178 36.54 11.28 15.47
N GLY A 179 37.76 11.48 15.99
CA GLY A 179 39.01 11.42 15.23
C GLY A 179 39.46 12.75 14.60
N PRO A 180 40.76 12.86 14.23
CA PRO A 180 41.30 14.05 13.59
C PRO A 180 40.70 14.33 12.20
N PRO A 181 40.69 15.59 11.74
CA PRO A 181 40.24 15.95 10.38
C PRO A 181 40.94 15.11 9.31
N GLY A 182 40.16 14.49 8.41
CA GLY A 182 40.66 13.56 7.37
C GLY A 182 40.55 12.07 7.72
N THR A 183 40.23 11.73 8.98
CA THR A 183 39.96 10.34 9.42
C THR A 183 38.53 10.11 9.91
N ARG A 184 37.66 11.11 9.72
CA ARG A 184 36.27 11.06 10.15
C ARG A 184 35.51 9.99 9.37
N ARG A 185 34.66 9.26 10.09
CA ARG A 185 33.77 8.26 9.52
C ARG A 185 32.76 8.94 8.58
N ASP A 186 32.46 8.28 7.46
CA ASP A 186 31.35 8.69 6.59
C ASP A 186 30.00 8.35 7.24
N ALA A 187 28.91 8.90 6.69
CA ALA A 187 27.56 8.62 7.16
C ALA A 187 27.22 7.12 7.22
N PHE A 188 27.73 6.29 6.30
CA PHE A 188 27.45 4.85 6.30
C PHE A 188 28.11 4.15 7.49
N ALA A 189 29.36 4.50 7.79
CA ALA A 189 30.10 3.96 8.93
C ALA A 189 29.52 4.43 10.27
N ILE A 190 29.06 5.68 10.37
CA ILE A 190 28.37 6.19 11.56
C ILE A 190 27.04 5.46 11.75
N ALA A 191 26.26 5.28 10.67
CA ALA A 191 24.97 4.60 10.76
C ALA A 191 25.08 3.21 11.41
N LYS A 192 26.16 2.46 11.14
CA LYS A 192 26.39 1.13 11.73
C LYS A 192 26.52 1.12 13.25
N THR A 193 26.83 2.24 13.89
CA THR A 193 26.98 2.31 15.37
C THR A 193 25.67 2.65 16.08
N ILE A 194 24.62 3.00 15.33
CA ILE A 194 23.34 3.45 15.86
C ILE A 194 22.28 2.37 15.56
N PRO A 195 21.36 2.06 16.51
CA PRO A 195 20.29 1.09 16.29
C PRO A 195 19.44 1.40 15.05
N ALA A 196 18.91 0.36 14.42
CA ALA A 196 18.06 0.48 13.23
C ALA A 196 16.97 1.55 13.41
N PHE A 197 16.80 2.38 12.39
CA PHE A 197 15.85 3.50 12.33
C PHE A 197 15.94 4.45 13.53
N GLY A 198 17.08 4.53 14.21
CA GLY A 198 17.27 5.35 15.40
C GLY A 198 16.62 4.78 16.67
N GLY A 199 16.32 3.48 16.69
CA GLY A 199 15.81 2.77 17.87
C GLY A 199 14.29 2.83 18.05
N ILE A 200 13.54 3.33 17.07
CA ILE A 200 12.08 3.27 17.09
C ILE A 200 11.61 1.84 16.80
N GLN A 201 10.35 1.53 17.16
CA GLN A 201 9.73 0.30 16.70
C GLN A 201 9.35 0.42 15.23
N VAL A 202 9.70 -0.59 14.43
CA VAL A 202 9.35 -0.68 13.01
C VAL A 202 8.52 -1.94 12.77
N ILE A 203 7.36 -1.75 12.14
CA ILE A 203 6.46 -2.82 11.73
C ILE A 203 6.34 -2.76 10.21
N VAL A 204 6.61 -3.86 9.53
CA VAL A 204 6.49 -3.93 8.07
C VAL A 204 5.53 -5.03 7.66
N THR A 205 4.69 -4.76 6.67
CA THR A 205 3.72 -5.73 6.13
C THR A 205 3.62 -5.63 4.62
N GLY A 206 3.35 -6.78 4.00
CA GLY A 206 3.17 -6.95 2.57
C GLY A 206 3.34 -8.41 2.19
N ASP A 207 3.36 -8.69 0.90
CA ASP A 207 3.56 -10.04 0.36
C ASP A 207 4.51 -9.93 -0.83
N PHE A 208 5.76 -10.37 -0.66
CA PHE A 208 6.79 -10.25 -1.70
C PHE A 208 6.49 -11.06 -2.96
N CYS A 209 5.55 -12.01 -2.89
CA CYS A 209 4.99 -12.70 -4.06
C CYS A 209 4.07 -11.81 -4.93
N GLN A 210 3.70 -10.62 -4.46
CA GLN A 210 2.92 -9.65 -5.24
C GLN A 210 3.84 -8.81 -6.14
N LEU A 211 3.54 -7.51 -6.32
CA LEU A 211 4.30 -6.66 -7.21
C LEU A 211 5.65 -6.24 -6.58
N PRO A 212 6.75 -6.31 -7.35
CA PRO A 212 8.07 -5.85 -6.91
C PRO A 212 8.17 -4.31 -6.90
N PRO A 213 9.30 -3.75 -6.42
CA PRO A 213 9.63 -2.35 -6.63
C PRO A 213 9.69 -2.01 -8.13
N VAL A 214 9.19 -0.85 -8.51
CA VAL A 214 9.18 -0.40 -9.92
C VAL A 214 10.44 0.43 -10.18
N LYS A 215 11.20 0.08 -11.23
CA LYS A 215 12.46 0.75 -11.61
C LYS A 215 13.46 0.85 -10.44
N PRO A 216 13.95 -0.29 -9.93
CA PRO A 216 14.96 -0.27 -8.89
C PRO A 216 16.25 0.37 -9.41
N PHE A 217 17.07 0.89 -8.48
CA PHE A 217 18.40 1.40 -8.74
C PHE A 217 18.48 2.53 -9.77
N GLU A 218 17.49 3.43 -9.86
CA GLU A 218 17.56 4.57 -10.80
C GLU A 218 18.71 5.54 -10.47
N PHE A 219 19.02 5.72 -9.17
CA PHE A 219 20.09 6.61 -8.70
C PHE A 219 20.97 5.96 -7.62
N CYS A 220 22.28 6.19 -7.73
CA CYS A 220 23.28 5.72 -6.77
C CYS A 220 23.03 6.33 -5.37
N MET A 221 23.07 5.51 -4.33
CA MET A 221 22.93 5.98 -2.94
C MET A 221 24.16 6.73 -2.43
N HIS A 222 25.33 6.44 -2.99
CA HIS A 222 26.59 7.00 -2.53
C HIS A 222 26.86 8.37 -3.13
N CYS A 223 26.66 8.54 -4.44
CA CYS A 223 26.97 9.79 -5.14
C CYS A 223 25.77 10.50 -5.77
N GLY A 224 24.58 9.89 -5.79
CA GLY A 224 23.37 10.49 -6.38
C GLY A 224 23.32 10.49 -7.92
N GLN A 225 24.36 10.00 -8.60
CA GLN A 225 24.36 9.89 -10.07
C GLN A 225 23.33 8.86 -10.56
N GLU A 226 22.84 9.07 -11.78
CA GLU A 226 21.99 8.10 -12.47
C GLU A 226 22.78 6.81 -12.74
N MET A 227 22.15 5.67 -12.47
CA MET A 227 22.78 4.36 -12.68
C MET A 227 22.66 3.95 -14.15
N ILE A 228 23.70 3.29 -14.64
CA ILE A 228 23.75 2.75 -16.00
C ILE A 228 23.37 1.27 -15.91
N ALA A 229 22.21 0.93 -16.47
CA ALA A 229 21.81 -0.47 -16.64
C ALA A 229 22.57 -1.10 -17.81
N ASP A 230 22.88 -2.40 -17.70
CA ASP A 230 23.32 -3.21 -18.82
C ASP A 230 22.19 -3.49 -19.83
N ASP A 231 22.53 -4.15 -20.95
CA ASP A 231 21.63 -4.34 -22.08
C ASP A 231 20.37 -5.16 -21.73
N ASP A 232 20.47 -6.08 -20.76
CA ASP A 232 19.36 -6.91 -20.28
C ASP A 232 18.73 -6.40 -18.97
N GLY A 233 19.28 -5.36 -18.36
CA GLY A 233 18.78 -4.75 -17.12
C GLY A 233 18.99 -5.63 -15.88
N ALA A 234 19.91 -6.61 -15.95
CA ALA A 234 20.26 -7.47 -14.83
C ALA A 234 21.20 -6.76 -13.83
N GLU A 235 21.99 -5.81 -14.29
CA GLU A 235 23.01 -5.12 -13.51
C GLU A 235 22.95 -3.60 -13.66
N PHE A 236 23.01 -2.90 -12.53
CA PHE A 236 23.00 -1.44 -12.45
C PHE A 236 24.34 -0.94 -11.93
N ASN A 237 25.04 -0.16 -12.76
CA ASN A 237 26.40 0.30 -12.50
C ASN A 237 26.45 1.81 -12.23
N CYS A 238 27.17 2.16 -11.17
CA CYS A 238 27.45 3.55 -10.85
C CYS A 238 28.71 4.00 -11.61
N PRO A 239 28.71 5.19 -12.26
CA PRO A 239 29.90 5.71 -12.94
C PRO A 239 31.13 5.85 -12.02
N ASP A 240 30.89 6.10 -10.73
CA ASP A 240 31.94 6.20 -9.71
C ASP A 240 32.29 4.84 -9.06
N SER A 241 31.85 3.72 -9.64
CA SER A 241 32.18 2.34 -9.19
C SER A 241 31.70 1.96 -7.79
N HIS A 242 30.57 2.52 -7.32
CA HIS A 242 29.91 2.11 -6.09
C HIS A 242 29.06 0.82 -6.21
N GLY A 243 28.95 0.26 -7.42
CA GLY A 243 28.25 -1.00 -7.72
C GLY A 243 29.23 -2.14 -8.05
N PRO A 244 28.79 -3.19 -8.74
CA PRO A 244 27.47 -3.37 -9.38
C PRO A 244 26.34 -3.65 -8.40
N PHE A 245 25.12 -3.22 -8.75
CA PHE A 245 23.89 -3.60 -8.05
C PHE A 245 23.04 -4.48 -8.96
N LEU A 246 22.82 -5.73 -8.57
CA LEU A 246 22.01 -6.67 -9.34
C LEU A 246 20.51 -6.35 -9.16
N GLU A 247 19.73 -6.54 -10.22
CA GLU A 247 18.26 -6.42 -10.21
C GLU A 247 17.65 -7.24 -9.05
N THR A 248 18.20 -8.43 -8.81
CA THR A 248 17.82 -9.37 -7.75
C THR A 248 18.01 -8.82 -6.33
N HIS A 249 18.80 -7.75 -6.16
CA HIS A 249 19.01 -7.06 -4.88
C HIS A 249 17.91 -6.04 -4.55
N LYS A 250 16.98 -5.74 -5.48
CA LYS A 250 15.96 -4.68 -5.33
C LYS A 250 15.09 -4.78 -4.09
N TRP A 251 14.93 -5.99 -3.54
CA TRP A 251 13.97 -6.28 -2.49
C TRP A 251 14.35 -5.67 -1.14
N ALA A 252 13.38 -5.10 -0.42
CA ALA A 252 13.59 -4.56 0.94
C ALA A 252 14.35 -5.51 1.87
N PHE A 253 14.07 -6.83 1.81
CA PHE A 253 14.74 -7.85 2.65
C PHE A 253 16.23 -8.09 2.32
N ARG A 254 16.74 -7.50 1.24
CA ARG A 254 18.17 -7.51 0.87
C ARG A 254 18.92 -6.25 1.37
N SER A 255 18.24 -5.31 2.04
CA SER A 255 18.88 -4.12 2.59
C SER A 255 19.57 -4.39 3.92
N THR A 256 20.64 -3.65 4.21
CA THR A 256 21.26 -3.62 5.54
C THR A 256 20.29 -3.12 6.61
N ALA A 257 19.41 -2.17 6.27
CA ALA A 257 18.33 -1.72 7.14
C ALA A 257 17.40 -2.85 7.60
N TRP A 258 17.11 -3.81 6.72
CA TRP A 258 16.28 -4.97 7.09
C TRP A 258 17.01 -5.92 8.04
N GLU A 259 18.29 -6.17 7.77
CA GLU A 259 19.14 -7.00 8.62
C GLU A 259 19.27 -6.40 10.02
N GLU A 260 19.61 -5.11 10.11
CA GLU A 260 19.77 -4.39 11.38
C GLU A 260 18.46 -4.26 12.17
N ALA A 261 17.33 -4.19 11.49
CA ALA A 261 16.03 -4.08 12.15
C ALA A 261 15.64 -5.36 12.90
N ASP A 262 16.28 -6.49 12.62
CA ASP A 262 16.06 -7.78 13.28
C ASP A 262 14.57 -8.11 13.46
N PHE A 263 13.83 -8.08 12.35
CA PHE A 263 12.40 -8.32 12.38
C PHE A 263 12.09 -9.72 12.89
N VAL A 264 11.12 -9.83 13.80
CA VAL A 264 10.42 -11.10 14.04
C VAL A 264 9.51 -11.35 12.84
N HIS A 265 9.62 -12.51 12.21
CA HIS A 265 8.90 -12.85 10.98
C HIS A 265 7.64 -13.67 11.31
N VAL A 266 6.47 -13.20 10.86
CA VAL A 266 5.18 -13.89 11.04
C VAL A 266 4.51 -14.11 9.68
N ASN A 267 3.99 -15.30 9.43
CA ASN A 267 3.24 -15.61 8.22
C ASN A 267 1.81 -16.03 8.59
N LEU A 268 0.82 -15.18 8.26
CA LEU A 268 -0.60 -15.45 8.46
C LEU A 268 -1.08 -16.48 7.42
N GLN A 269 -1.66 -17.58 7.90
CA GLN A 269 -2.03 -18.72 7.07
C GLN A 269 -3.52 -18.78 6.77
N GLU A 270 -4.37 -18.23 7.65
CA GLU A 270 -5.82 -18.31 7.51
C GLU A 270 -6.33 -17.32 6.45
N ILE A 271 -6.94 -17.83 5.37
CA ILE A 271 -7.54 -17.00 4.33
C ILE A 271 -9.01 -16.73 4.66
N HIS A 272 -9.37 -15.46 4.82
CA HIS A 272 -10.74 -15.04 5.13
C HIS A 272 -11.51 -14.51 3.91
N ARG A 273 -10.82 -14.06 2.86
CA ARG A 273 -11.45 -13.42 1.68
C ARG A 273 -12.14 -14.43 0.78
N GLN A 274 -11.48 -15.55 0.48
CA GLN A 274 -12.01 -16.64 -0.33
C GLN A 274 -12.47 -17.78 0.58
N LYS A 275 -13.58 -18.45 0.23
CA LYS A 275 -14.10 -19.61 0.97
C LYS A 275 -13.93 -20.94 0.23
N ASP A 276 -13.71 -20.87 -1.09
CA ASP A 276 -13.54 -22.05 -1.94
C ASP A 276 -12.12 -22.58 -1.80
N GLU A 277 -11.97 -23.78 -1.21
CA GLU A 277 -10.67 -24.41 -1.01
C GLU A 277 -9.92 -24.69 -2.31
N TYR A 278 -10.62 -25.08 -3.38
CA TYR A 278 -9.99 -25.38 -4.66
C TYR A 278 -9.43 -24.10 -5.28
N PHE A 279 -10.18 -23.00 -5.22
CA PHE A 279 -9.71 -21.69 -5.65
C PHE A 279 -8.54 -21.17 -4.81
N ILE A 280 -8.63 -21.32 -3.47
CA ILE A 280 -7.54 -20.96 -2.56
C ILE A 280 -6.24 -21.68 -2.95
N ARG A 281 -6.31 -22.98 -3.25
CA ARG A 281 -5.14 -23.77 -3.67
C ARG A 281 -4.52 -23.26 -4.96
N MET A 282 -5.35 -22.96 -5.97
CA MET A 282 -4.87 -22.35 -7.21
C MET A 282 -4.20 -20.99 -6.94
N LEU A 283 -4.77 -20.15 -6.06
CA LEU A 283 -4.13 -18.89 -5.68
C LEU A 283 -2.78 -19.09 -4.96
N GLN A 284 -2.66 -20.10 -4.10
CA GLN A 284 -1.39 -20.43 -3.43
C GLN A 284 -0.34 -20.95 -4.41
N LYS A 285 -0.73 -21.78 -5.38
CA LYS A 285 0.16 -22.21 -6.47
C LYS A 285 0.73 -21.01 -7.21
N CYS A 286 -0.17 -20.11 -7.63
CA CYS A 286 0.20 -18.88 -8.30
C CYS A 286 1.14 -18.01 -7.46
N ARG A 287 0.81 -17.81 -6.18
CA ARG A 287 1.63 -17.06 -5.22
C ARG A 287 3.06 -17.61 -5.11
N LEU A 288 3.19 -18.93 -5.03
CA LEU A 288 4.47 -19.59 -4.76
C LEU A 288 5.24 -19.95 -6.03
N GLY A 289 4.78 -19.55 -7.21
CA GLY A 289 5.49 -19.88 -8.45
C GLY A 289 5.25 -21.31 -8.95
N ILE A 290 4.27 -22.03 -8.41
CA ILE A 290 3.99 -23.42 -8.79
C ILE A 290 3.06 -23.41 -10.01
N PRO A 291 3.42 -24.07 -11.13
CA PRO A 291 2.58 -24.13 -12.31
C PRO A 291 1.21 -24.77 -12.04
N PHE A 292 0.19 -24.27 -12.74
CA PHE A 292 -1.13 -24.89 -12.73
C PHE A 292 -1.11 -26.22 -13.50
N LEU A 293 -1.91 -27.18 -13.02
CA LEU A 293 -2.24 -28.37 -13.78
C LEU A 293 -3.14 -28.01 -14.98
N PRO A 294 -3.19 -28.84 -16.04
CA PRO A 294 -4.09 -28.61 -17.17
C PRO A 294 -5.55 -28.46 -16.74
N GLN A 295 -6.02 -29.25 -15.77
CA GLN A 295 -7.39 -29.19 -15.25
C GLN A 295 -7.67 -27.92 -14.44
N GLU A 296 -6.67 -27.42 -13.70
CA GLU A 296 -6.77 -26.15 -12.97
C GLU A 296 -6.85 -24.97 -13.94
N THR A 297 -6.02 -24.99 -14.99
CA THR A 297 -6.05 -24.01 -16.07
C THR A 297 -7.41 -24.02 -16.78
N GLU A 298 -7.93 -25.20 -17.13
CA GLU A 298 -9.25 -25.37 -17.73
C GLU A 298 -10.35 -24.83 -16.80
N THR A 299 -10.27 -25.11 -15.51
CA THR A 299 -11.22 -24.60 -14.52
C THR A 299 -11.18 -23.07 -14.48
N LEU A 300 -10.01 -22.44 -14.36
CA LEU A 300 -9.87 -20.98 -14.32
C LEU A 300 -10.45 -20.30 -15.57
N MET A 301 -10.31 -20.94 -16.74
CA MET A 301 -10.78 -20.39 -18.01
C MET A 301 -12.29 -20.59 -18.23
N ASN A 302 -12.83 -21.77 -17.90
CA ASN A 302 -14.14 -22.22 -18.39
C ASN A 302 -15.19 -22.53 -17.30
N HIS A 303 -14.91 -22.25 -16.03
CA HIS A 303 -15.90 -22.41 -14.97
C HIS A 303 -17.15 -21.51 -15.16
N PRO A 304 -18.33 -21.93 -14.64
CA PRO A 304 -19.52 -21.09 -14.57
C PRO A 304 -19.30 -19.85 -13.68
N CYS A 305 -19.60 -18.68 -14.21
CA CYS A 305 -19.41 -17.40 -13.50
C CYS A 305 -20.53 -16.38 -13.81
N ASP A 306 -20.78 -15.47 -12.87
CA ASP A 306 -21.60 -14.26 -13.05
C ASP A 306 -20.72 -13.01 -12.89
N VAL A 307 -20.19 -12.55 -14.02
CA VAL A 307 -19.39 -11.33 -14.12
C VAL A 307 -20.15 -10.19 -14.80
N GLN A 308 -21.49 -10.18 -14.72
CA GLN A 308 -22.26 -9.07 -15.26
C GLN A 308 -21.83 -7.76 -14.62
N LYS A 309 -21.48 -6.78 -15.47
CA LYS A 309 -21.03 -5.43 -15.07
C LYS A 309 -19.76 -5.42 -14.21
N ALA A 310 -18.97 -6.49 -14.26
CA ALA A 310 -17.68 -6.57 -13.60
C ALA A 310 -16.65 -5.62 -14.22
N THR A 311 -15.71 -5.15 -13.40
CA THR A 311 -14.51 -4.46 -13.87
C THR A 311 -13.54 -5.44 -14.50
N LYS A 312 -12.95 -5.08 -15.64
CA LYS A 312 -11.85 -5.80 -16.27
C LYS A 312 -10.49 -5.37 -15.71
N LEU A 313 -9.67 -6.31 -15.26
CA LEU A 313 -8.26 -6.09 -14.94
C LEU A 313 -7.41 -6.38 -16.16
N LEU A 314 -6.55 -5.42 -16.50
CA LEU A 314 -5.67 -5.44 -17.67
C LEU A 314 -4.23 -5.13 -17.26
N CYS A 315 -3.26 -5.56 -18.06
CA CYS A 315 -1.85 -5.45 -17.70
C CYS A 315 -1.31 -4.02 -17.93
N THR A 316 -1.71 -3.35 -19.02
CA THR A 316 -1.19 -2.03 -19.38
C THR A 316 -2.21 -0.89 -19.23
N ARG A 317 -1.72 0.35 -19.05
CA ARG A 317 -2.57 1.55 -18.99
C ARG A 317 -3.27 1.84 -20.32
N ASN A 318 -2.66 1.46 -21.45
CA ASN A 318 -3.20 1.71 -22.77
C ASN A 318 -4.45 0.86 -23.04
N GLU A 319 -4.41 -0.43 -22.70
CA GLU A 319 -5.57 -1.31 -22.80
C GLU A 319 -6.73 -0.81 -21.93
N VAL A 320 -6.45 -0.41 -20.70
CA VAL A 320 -7.43 0.17 -19.77
C VAL A 320 -8.09 1.41 -20.37
N ALA A 321 -7.29 2.32 -20.92
CA ALA A 321 -7.80 3.55 -21.53
C ALA A 321 -8.70 3.23 -22.74
N MET A 322 -8.30 2.26 -23.57
CA MET A 322 -9.06 1.82 -24.74
C MET A 322 -10.43 1.25 -24.33
N VAL A 323 -10.47 0.26 -23.44
CA VAL A 323 -11.71 -0.38 -22.99
C VAL A 323 -12.65 0.63 -22.32
N ASN A 324 -12.12 1.50 -21.46
CA ASN A 324 -12.92 2.54 -20.82
C ASN A 324 -13.49 3.53 -21.84
N ARG A 325 -12.68 3.98 -22.81
CA ARG A 325 -13.10 4.92 -23.86
C ARG A 325 -14.20 4.34 -24.76
N GLU A 326 -14.04 3.09 -25.18
CA GLU A 326 -15.04 2.40 -26.01
C GLU A 326 -16.38 2.28 -25.30
N ASN A 327 -16.38 1.78 -24.06
CA ASN A 327 -17.61 1.63 -23.29
C ASN A 327 -18.25 2.99 -22.94
N PHE A 328 -17.42 4.00 -22.65
CA PHE A 328 -17.91 5.36 -22.45
C PHE A 328 -18.61 5.92 -23.69
N ASN A 329 -18.06 5.69 -24.89
CA ASN A 329 -18.62 6.16 -26.16
C ASN A 329 -19.90 5.40 -26.59
N ARG A 330 -20.09 4.18 -26.09
CA ARG A 330 -21.34 3.41 -26.28
C ARG A 330 -22.51 4.05 -25.53
N LEU A 331 -22.27 4.65 -24.37
CA LEU A 331 -23.32 5.37 -23.63
C LEU A 331 -23.72 6.66 -24.37
N LYS A 332 -25.00 6.76 -24.72
CA LYS A 332 -25.56 7.94 -25.42
C LYS A 332 -26.23 8.96 -24.47
N THR A 333 -26.29 8.67 -23.18
CA THR A 333 -26.80 9.61 -22.16
C THR A 333 -25.93 10.86 -22.05
N PRO A 334 -26.45 12.03 -21.62
CA PRO A 334 -25.66 13.26 -21.51
C PRO A 334 -24.32 13.09 -20.77
N LYS A 335 -23.29 13.75 -21.30
CA LYS A 335 -21.92 13.78 -20.74
C LYS A 335 -21.84 14.88 -19.68
N LEU A 336 -21.30 14.54 -18.51
CA LEU A 336 -20.95 15.48 -17.45
C LEU A 336 -19.43 15.49 -17.28
N GLU A 337 -18.85 16.68 -17.17
CA GLU A 337 -17.42 16.88 -17.02
C GLU A 337 -17.13 17.63 -15.73
N TYR A 338 -16.06 17.22 -15.05
CA TYR A 338 -15.56 17.84 -13.83
C TYR A 338 -14.06 18.05 -13.96
N HIS A 339 -13.64 19.31 -13.92
CA HIS A 339 -12.22 19.67 -13.92
C HIS A 339 -11.74 19.82 -12.49
N ALA A 340 -10.58 19.23 -12.18
CA ALA A 340 -10.01 19.31 -10.85
C ALA A 340 -9.68 20.76 -10.45
N LEU A 341 -9.87 21.07 -9.17
CA LEU A 341 -9.40 22.31 -8.58
C LEU A 341 -8.03 22.08 -7.94
N ASP A 342 -6.99 22.47 -8.67
CA ASP A 342 -5.60 22.43 -8.19
C ASP A 342 -5.17 23.79 -7.65
N GLY A 343 -4.58 23.78 -6.47
CA GLY A 343 -4.01 24.97 -5.87
C GLY A 343 -2.71 24.70 -5.14
N PHE A 344 -1.88 25.73 -5.12
CA PHE A 344 -0.65 25.77 -4.36
C PHE A 344 -0.68 27.03 -3.50
N ILE A 345 -0.83 26.84 -2.20
CA ILE A 345 -0.80 27.91 -1.21
C ILE A 345 0.66 28.11 -0.85
N ALA A 346 1.32 29.00 -1.58
CA ALA A 346 2.72 29.31 -1.37
C ALA A 346 2.92 30.14 -0.08
N ARG A 347 3.86 29.73 0.75
CA ARG A 347 4.41 30.55 1.84
C ARG A 347 5.73 31.15 1.37
N GLN A 348 5.66 32.11 0.44
CA GLN A 348 6.85 32.66 -0.25
C GLN A 348 7.85 33.32 0.71
N GLU A 349 7.37 33.89 1.82
CA GLU A 349 8.19 34.43 2.91
C GLU A 349 9.10 33.37 3.57
N VAL A 350 8.71 32.10 3.45
CA VAL A 350 9.38 30.95 4.07
C VAL A 350 10.09 30.09 3.01
N HIS A 351 9.54 30.02 1.80
CA HIS A 351 10.00 29.16 0.72
C HIS A 351 10.24 29.95 -0.56
N THR A 352 11.48 30.38 -0.77
CA THR A 352 11.88 31.18 -1.94
C THR A 352 12.05 30.34 -3.21
N ARG A 353 12.23 29.01 -3.09
CA ARG A 353 12.58 28.10 -4.20
C ARG A 353 11.47 27.11 -4.58
N LEU A 354 10.21 27.47 -4.38
CA LEU A 354 9.06 26.63 -4.76
C LEU A 354 8.24 27.19 -5.94
N GLN A 355 8.82 28.09 -6.72
CA GLN A 355 8.11 28.70 -7.86
C GLN A 355 7.62 27.64 -8.86
N GLN A 356 8.39 26.56 -9.07
CA GLN A 356 8.00 25.43 -9.93
C GLN A 356 6.68 24.75 -9.52
N TYR A 357 6.23 24.87 -8.27
CA TYR A 357 4.94 24.32 -7.83
C TYR A 357 3.74 25.15 -8.29
N HIS A 358 3.98 26.32 -8.90
CA HIS A 358 2.96 27.08 -9.64
C HIS A 358 2.86 26.66 -11.10
N ASP A 359 3.81 25.86 -11.62
CA ASP A 359 3.82 25.46 -13.02
C ASP A 359 2.57 24.65 -13.34
N ARG A 360 1.90 25.05 -14.41
CA ARG A 360 0.67 24.41 -14.90
C ARG A 360 0.92 23.74 -16.24
N LEU A 361 0.27 22.60 -16.43
CA LEU A 361 0.14 21.96 -17.73
C LEU A 361 -0.81 22.77 -18.62
N SER A 362 -0.86 22.42 -19.90
CA SER A 362 -1.74 23.08 -20.89
C SER A 362 -3.22 22.95 -20.55
N ASP A 363 -3.62 21.95 -19.76
CA ASP A 363 -4.98 21.76 -19.26
C ASP A 363 -5.31 22.58 -18.00
N GLY A 364 -4.35 23.37 -17.52
CA GLY A 364 -4.48 24.22 -16.34
C GLY A 364 -4.25 23.48 -15.02
N THR A 365 -4.00 22.17 -15.01
CA THR A 365 -3.64 21.45 -13.78
C THR A 365 -2.20 21.71 -13.35
N LEU A 366 -1.91 21.58 -12.05
CA LEU A 366 -0.54 21.79 -11.55
C LEU A 366 0.33 20.58 -11.92
N VAL A 367 1.54 20.85 -12.42
CA VAL A 367 2.54 19.81 -12.72
C VAL A 367 2.83 18.97 -11.48
N ALA A 368 2.94 19.61 -10.32
CA ALA A 368 3.16 18.96 -9.04
C ALA A 368 2.00 18.05 -8.58
N CYS A 369 0.80 18.18 -9.16
CA CYS A 369 -0.35 17.33 -8.87
C CYS A 369 -0.47 16.10 -9.80
N ARG A 370 0.50 15.85 -10.70
CA ARG A 370 0.45 14.78 -11.70
C ARG A 370 0.19 13.39 -11.10
N ASP A 371 0.81 13.08 -9.97
CA ASP A 371 0.75 11.76 -9.34
C ASP A 371 -0.27 11.65 -8.20
N GLN A 372 -1.17 12.62 -8.06
CA GLN A 372 -2.21 12.58 -7.03
C GLN A 372 -3.31 11.55 -7.33
N ARG A 373 -3.99 11.08 -6.28
CA ARG A 373 -5.04 10.04 -6.33
C ARG A 373 -6.20 10.39 -7.28
N LEU A 374 -6.59 11.66 -7.25
CA LEU A 374 -7.76 12.15 -7.96
C LEU A 374 -7.36 12.58 -9.38
N GLU A 375 -8.15 12.14 -10.36
CA GLU A 375 -7.87 12.43 -11.76
C GLU A 375 -8.04 13.93 -12.07
N PRO A 376 -7.18 14.51 -12.93
CA PRO A 376 -7.28 15.92 -13.29
C PRO A 376 -8.60 16.24 -14.00
N HIS A 377 -9.16 15.27 -14.72
CA HIS A 377 -10.41 15.39 -15.44
C HIS A 377 -11.26 14.13 -15.26
N VAL A 378 -12.49 14.30 -14.77
CA VAL A 378 -13.45 13.22 -14.59
C VAL A 378 -14.64 13.45 -15.50
N THR A 379 -14.94 12.47 -16.34
CA THR A 379 -16.08 12.51 -17.25
C THR A 379 -17.05 11.38 -16.93
N LEU A 380 -18.31 11.73 -16.71
CA LEU A 380 -19.35 10.79 -16.27
C LEU A 380 -20.56 10.80 -17.22
N ARG A 381 -21.27 9.66 -17.28
CA ARG A 381 -22.53 9.47 -18.01
C ARG A 381 -23.49 8.63 -17.19
N GLY A 382 -24.80 8.78 -17.41
CA GLY A 382 -25.78 7.87 -16.82
C GLY A 382 -25.56 6.44 -17.32
N GLY A 383 -25.63 5.45 -16.42
CA GLY A 383 -25.35 4.06 -16.74
C GLY A 383 -23.86 3.69 -16.78
N MET A 384 -22.95 4.63 -16.54
CA MET A 384 -21.52 4.39 -16.47
C MET A 384 -21.15 3.54 -15.26
N LEU A 385 -20.34 2.50 -15.49
CA LEU A 385 -19.67 1.79 -14.40
C LEU A 385 -18.59 2.69 -13.81
N VAL A 386 -18.53 2.73 -12.48
CA VAL A 386 -17.58 3.52 -11.73
C VAL A 386 -16.97 2.75 -10.58
N ILE A 387 -15.76 3.13 -10.20
CA ILE A 387 -15.07 2.65 -9.00
C ILE A 387 -14.88 3.83 -8.07
N LEU A 388 -15.30 3.66 -6.82
CA LEU A 388 -15.07 4.65 -5.77
C LEU A 388 -13.60 4.67 -5.40
N GLN A 389 -12.99 5.86 -5.45
CA GLN A 389 -11.58 6.00 -5.15
C GLN A 389 -11.31 6.13 -3.66
N ILE A 390 -12.24 6.56 -2.81
CA ILE A 390 -12.02 6.91 -1.39
C ILE A 390 -12.82 6.02 -0.43
N ASN A 391 -12.45 5.97 0.84
CA ASN A 391 -13.28 5.33 1.87
C ASN A 391 -14.36 6.34 2.31
N LEU A 392 -15.63 6.04 2.06
CA LEU A 392 -16.77 6.91 2.42
C LEU A 392 -17.51 6.40 3.65
N ASP A 393 -17.74 5.10 3.72
CA ASP A 393 -18.43 4.45 4.83
C ASP A 393 -17.99 3.00 4.92
N ILE A 394 -17.08 2.73 5.85
CA ILE A 394 -16.51 1.40 6.04
C ILE A 394 -17.59 0.41 6.53
N LYS A 395 -18.53 0.86 7.37
CA LYS A 395 -19.60 0.01 7.92
C LYS A 395 -20.63 -0.34 6.85
N GLY A 396 -21.00 0.63 6.03
CA GLY A 396 -21.85 0.42 4.85
C GLY A 396 -21.15 -0.23 3.66
N GLY A 397 -19.88 -0.64 3.79
CA GLY A 397 -19.12 -1.32 2.73
C GLY A 397 -18.74 -0.43 1.54
N LEU A 398 -18.81 0.90 1.70
CA LEU A 398 -18.37 1.88 0.70
C LEU A 398 -16.92 2.30 0.96
N VAL A 399 -16.03 1.47 0.44
CA VAL A 399 -14.59 1.59 0.57
C VAL A 399 -13.94 1.86 -0.79
N ASN A 400 -12.65 2.20 -0.76
CA ASN A 400 -11.86 2.28 -1.99
C ASN A 400 -11.95 0.96 -2.77
N GLY A 401 -12.45 1.04 -3.99
CA GLY A 401 -12.70 -0.13 -4.85
C GLY A 401 -14.14 -0.56 -4.96
N SER A 402 -15.05 -0.03 -4.14
CA SER A 402 -16.48 -0.29 -4.30
C SER A 402 -16.93 0.08 -5.71
N GLN A 403 -17.45 -0.92 -6.42
CA GLN A 403 -17.95 -0.77 -7.79
C GLN A 403 -19.40 -0.30 -7.75
N GLY A 404 -19.80 0.51 -8.72
CA GLY A 404 -21.18 0.95 -8.86
C GLY A 404 -21.53 1.41 -10.27
N ILE A 405 -22.80 1.74 -10.45
CA ILE A 405 -23.34 2.29 -11.70
C ILE A 405 -23.89 3.67 -11.39
N ILE A 406 -23.59 4.65 -12.24
CA ILE A 406 -24.25 5.96 -12.15
C ILE A 406 -25.73 5.78 -12.50
N CYS A 407 -26.59 5.86 -11.50
CA CYS A 407 -28.03 5.71 -11.65
C CYS A 407 -28.76 7.04 -11.82
N GLY A 408 -28.06 8.17 -11.71
CA GLY A 408 -28.60 9.48 -11.98
C GLY A 408 -27.67 10.60 -11.52
N PHE A 409 -28.20 11.82 -11.50
CA PHE A 409 -27.48 13.00 -11.02
C PHE A 409 -28.42 13.86 -10.17
N GLU A 410 -27.91 14.38 -9.06
CA GLU A 410 -28.63 15.28 -8.15
C GLU A 410 -28.18 16.72 -8.37
N ARG A 411 -29.08 17.71 -8.40
CA ARG A 411 -28.66 19.11 -8.58
C ARG A 411 -27.68 19.53 -7.48
N PHE A 412 -26.71 20.37 -7.85
CA PHE A 412 -25.78 20.90 -6.86
C PHE A 412 -26.51 21.61 -5.71
N SER A 413 -26.10 21.25 -4.50
CA SER A 413 -26.54 21.85 -3.25
C SER A 413 -25.35 21.88 -2.31
N SER A 414 -25.15 23.02 -1.64
CA SER A 414 -24.15 23.18 -0.58
C SER A 414 -24.56 22.53 0.73
N VAL A 415 -25.85 22.23 0.91
CA VAL A 415 -26.43 21.77 2.19
C VAL A 415 -25.78 20.47 2.65
N ASN A 416 -25.58 19.53 1.71
CA ASN A 416 -25.10 18.18 1.96
C ASN A 416 -23.61 17.99 1.63
N LEU A 417 -22.87 19.08 1.40
CA LEU A 417 -21.43 18.96 1.17
C LEU A 417 -20.73 18.41 2.42
N PRO A 418 -19.64 17.63 2.27
CA PRO A 418 -18.83 17.21 3.40
C PRO A 418 -18.33 18.42 4.22
N LYS A 419 -18.47 18.33 5.54
CA LYS A 419 -18.15 19.42 6.49
C LYS A 419 -17.16 18.97 7.56
N VAL A 420 -16.40 19.91 8.11
CA VAL A 420 -15.46 19.61 9.21
C VAL A 420 -16.24 19.19 10.45
N TYR A 421 -15.89 18.02 10.98
CA TYR A 421 -16.40 17.58 12.27
C TYR A 421 -15.65 18.26 13.41
N ARG A 422 -16.36 19.02 14.25
CA ARG A 422 -15.77 19.81 15.35
C ARG A 422 -16.06 19.23 16.74
N GLY A 423 -16.53 17.98 16.82
CA GLY A 423 -16.85 17.30 18.09
C GLY A 423 -18.34 17.23 18.38
N LYS A 424 -18.70 16.92 19.64
CA LYS A 424 -20.07 16.63 20.06
C LYS A 424 -20.98 17.87 20.15
N ASP A 425 -20.41 19.08 20.23
CA ASP A 425 -21.14 20.34 20.45
C ASP A 425 -21.54 21.07 19.15
N THR A 426 -21.62 20.37 18.01
CA THR A 426 -21.97 20.96 16.71
C THR A 426 -23.17 20.29 16.04
N GLU A 427 -23.73 20.98 15.03
CA GLU A 427 -24.77 20.46 14.13
C GLU A 427 -24.46 19.00 13.72
N TYR A 428 -25.49 18.15 13.74
CA TYR A 428 -25.32 16.73 13.42
C TYR A 428 -24.82 16.57 11.98
N ILE A 429 -23.58 16.10 11.82
CA ILE A 429 -23.00 15.74 10.53
C ILE A 429 -22.97 14.20 10.45
N PRO A 430 -23.61 13.58 9.43
CA PRO A 430 -23.49 12.15 9.15
C PRO A 430 -22.03 11.71 9.08
N SER A 431 -21.68 10.57 9.68
CA SER A 431 -20.29 10.10 9.81
C SER A 431 -19.53 10.04 8.49
N ASP A 432 -20.26 9.74 7.43
CA ASP A 432 -19.82 9.52 6.06
C ASP A 432 -19.69 10.83 5.25
N GLN A 433 -20.04 11.97 5.85
CA GLN A 433 -19.85 13.34 5.34
C GLN A 433 -18.88 14.16 6.20
N ARG A 434 -18.30 13.55 7.24
CA ARG A 434 -17.34 14.24 8.13
C ARG A 434 -15.98 14.36 7.48
N ILE A 435 -15.43 15.58 7.49
CA ILE A 435 -14.02 15.85 7.22
C ILE A 435 -13.29 15.91 8.56
N ILE A 436 -12.38 14.97 8.77
CA ILE A 436 -11.53 14.85 9.97
C ILE A 436 -10.06 14.83 9.58
N GLY A 437 -9.16 15.10 10.53
CA GLY A 437 -7.70 15.03 10.35
C GLY A 437 -7.06 16.31 9.82
N ASP A 438 -5.81 16.20 9.38
CA ASP A 438 -4.97 17.34 8.98
C ASP A 438 -5.61 18.20 7.90
N HIS A 439 -5.47 19.52 7.99
CA HIS A 439 -5.98 20.46 6.98
C HIS A 439 -7.50 20.36 6.72
N ALA A 440 -8.30 19.81 7.64
CA ALA A 440 -9.75 19.60 7.44
C ALA A 440 -10.48 20.88 7.02
N LYS A 441 -10.17 22.03 7.66
CA LYS A 441 -10.74 23.34 7.29
C LYS A 441 -10.39 23.77 5.87
N LEU A 442 -9.15 23.50 5.42
CA LEU A 442 -8.75 23.79 4.05
C LEU A 442 -9.49 22.87 3.07
N ARG A 443 -9.59 21.58 3.37
CA ARG A 443 -10.34 20.62 2.53
C ARG A 443 -11.79 21.02 2.37
N GLU A 444 -12.48 21.38 3.45
CA GLU A 444 -13.86 21.88 3.42
C GLU A 444 -13.99 23.12 2.52
N LYS A 445 -13.12 24.12 2.73
CA LYS A 445 -13.09 25.33 1.89
C LYS A 445 -12.89 25.00 0.41
N GLN A 446 -11.97 24.11 0.09
CA GLN A 446 -11.66 23.72 -1.29
C GLN A 446 -12.77 22.89 -1.94
N ILE A 447 -13.50 22.09 -1.17
CA ILE A 447 -14.71 21.36 -1.61
C ILE A 447 -15.82 22.36 -1.99
N GLN A 448 -16.03 23.38 -1.18
CA GLN A 448 -17.00 24.43 -1.46
C GLN A 448 -16.59 25.24 -2.72
N GLU A 449 -15.33 25.68 -2.80
CA GLU A 449 -14.82 26.43 -3.95
C GLU A 449 -14.89 25.63 -5.25
N PHE A 450 -14.63 24.32 -5.18
CA PHE A 450 -14.82 23.42 -6.32
C PHE A 450 -16.26 23.49 -6.83
N MET A 451 -17.27 23.37 -5.96
CA MET A 451 -18.67 23.47 -6.37
C MET A 451 -18.99 24.81 -7.04
N GLU A 452 -18.56 25.92 -6.43
CA GLU A 452 -18.81 27.27 -6.94
C GLU A 452 -18.22 27.47 -8.35
N ARG A 453 -16.99 26.99 -8.58
CA ARG A 453 -16.35 27.04 -9.91
C ARG A 453 -17.08 26.18 -10.95
N GLN A 454 -17.58 25.00 -10.56
CA GLN A 454 -18.38 24.18 -11.47
C GLN A 454 -19.72 24.86 -11.81
N GLN A 455 -20.33 25.60 -10.88
CA GLN A 455 -21.60 26.31 -11.12
C GLN A 455 -21.47 27.47 -12.12
N GLY A 456 -20.33 28.15 -12.11
CA GLY A 456 -20.06 29.31 -12.97
C GLY A 456 -19.74 28.97 -14.43
N ASN A 457 -19.52 27.71 -14.77
CA ASN A 457 -19.18 27.30 -16.14
C ASN A 457 -20.43 26.84 -16.91
N PRO A 458 -20.90 27.57 -17.94
CA PRO A 458 -22.10 27.21 -18.71
C PRO A 458 -21.98 25.87 -19.47
N ARG A 459 -20.75 25.38 -19.69
CA ARG A 459 -20.47 24.15 -20.43
C ARG A 459 -20.46 22.89 -19.56
N LEU A 460 -20.48 23.02 -18.23
CA LEU A 460 -20.43 21.90 -17.28
C LEU A 460 -21.82 21.70 -16.65
N ALA A 461 -22.32 20.46 -16.63
CA ALA A 461 -23.64 20.20 -16.06
C ALA A 461 -23.60 20.24 -14.52
N LYS A 462 -24.63 20.85 -13.92
CA LYS A 462 -24.70 21.29 -12.52
C LYS A 462 -25.28 20.22 -11.60
N ALA A 463 -24.67 19.04 -11.51
CA ALA A 463 -25.24 17.96 -10.71
C ALA A 463 -24.19 17.00 -10.14
N TRP A 464 -24.41 16.50 -8.93
CA TRP A 464 -23.60 15.47 -8.28
C TRP A 464 -23.99 14.08 -8.80
N PRO A 465 -23.03 13.19 -9.10
CA PRO A 465 -23.35 11.83 -9.52
C PRO A 465 -24.00 11.03 -8.39
N ARG A 466 -25.10 10.35 -8.72
CA ARG A 466 -25.73 9.35 -7.86
C ARG A 466 -25.32 7.96 -8.34
N VAL A 467 -24.72 7.19 -7.45
CA VAL A 467 -24.20 5.86 -7.73
C VAL A 467 -25.04 4.82 -6.99
N LEU A 468 -25.48 3.79 -7.71
CA LEU A 468 -25.97 2.55 -7.14
C LEU A 468 -24.78 1.58 -7.09
N PHE A 469 -24.27 1.31 -5.90
CA PHE A 469 -23.19 0.36 -5.67
C PHE A 469 -23.70 -1.08 -5.77
N HIS A 470 -22.79 -2.01 -6.07
CA HIS A 470 -23.13 -3.43 -6.24
C HIS A 470 -23.66 -4.07 -4.95
N ASN A 471 -23.28 -3.52 -3.78
CA ASN A 471 -23.84 -3.90 -2.48
C ASN A 471 -25.27 -3.36 -2.24
N GLY A 472 -25.91 -2.74 -3.24
CA GLY A 472 -27.26 -2.20 -3.17
C GLY A 472 -27.36 -0.78 -2.62
N VAL A 473 -26.29 -0.24 -2.03
CA VAL A 473 -26.30 1.11 -1.46
C VAL A 473 -26.39 2.16 -2.57
N LYS A 474 -27.36 3.07 -2.47
CA LYS A 474 -27.49 4.23 -3.35
C LYS A 474 -26.94 5.47 -2.66
N ARG A 475 -26.05 6.20 -3.33
CA ARG A 475 -25.40 7.36 -2.71
C ARG A 475 -25.03 8.46 -3.70
N VAL A 476 -25.13 9.70 -3.23
CA VAL A 476 -24.60 10.89 -3.91
C VAL A 476 -23.11 10.99 -3.61
N ILE A 477 -22.30 11.18 -4.64
CA ILE A 477 -20.85 11.30 -4.49
C ILE A 477 -20.44 12.76 -4.61
N TYR A 478 -19.91 13.30 -3.51
CA TYR A 478 -19.40 14.65 -3.40
C TYR A 478 -17.89 14.71 -3.71
N PRO A 479 -17.35 15.89 -4.05
CA PRO A 479 -15.91 16.05 -4.26
C PRO A 479 -15.12 15.80 -2.98
N SER A 480 -13.88 15.34 -3.15
CA SER A 480 -12.91 15.18 -2.08
C SER A 480 -11.68 16.03 -2.37
N CYS A 481 -11.05 16.54 -1.31
CA CYS A 481 -9.83 17.34 -1.41
C CYS A 481 -8.65 16.58 -0.79
N VAL A 482 -7.56 16.43 -1.54
CA VAL A 482 -6.28 15.90 -1.05
C VAL A 482 -5.33 17.06 -0.86
N VAL A 483 -4.64 17.11 0.28
CA VAL A 483 -3.69 18.19 0.63
C VAL A 483 -2.36 17.56 1.03
N ASN A 484 -1.29 17.99 0.37
CA ASN A 484 0.08 17.62 0.65
C ASN A 484 0.86 18.85 1.11
N SER A 485 1.65 18.72 2.17
CA SER A 485 2.52 19.80 2.65
C SER A 485 3.85 19.79 1.90
N VAL A 486 4.27 20.96 1.41
CA VAL A 486 5.47 21.16 0.57
C VAL A 486 6.29 22.32 1.16
N GLY A 487 7.62 22.23 1.04
CA GLY A 487 8.54 23.27 1.48
C GLY A 487 9.27 23.01 2.80
N ASP A 488 10.47 23.59 2.84
CA ASP A 488 11.54 23.67 3.84
C ASP A 488 11.28 23.63 5.33
N LYS A 489 10.20 24.29 5.70
CA LYS A 489 10.11 24.96 6.99
C LYS A 489 8.65 25.32 7.23
N GLU A 490 8.25 25.30 8.49
CA GLU A 490 6.90 25.75 8.82
C GLU A 490 6.80 27.29 8.84
N PRO A 491 5.63 27.86 8.49
CA PRO A 491 4.47 27.16 7.92
C PRO A 491 4.74 26.65 6.49
N TYR A 492 4.32 25.42 6.23
CA TYR A 492 4.46 24.80 4.92
C TYR A 492 3.65 25.52 3.85
N SER A 493 4.15 25.46 2.62
CA SER A 493 3.28 25.65 1.46
C SER A 493 2.39 24.42 1.30
N LEU A 494 1.17 24.58 0.80
CA LEU A 494 0.21 23.48 0.69
C LEU A 494 -0.17 23.27 -0.77
N LEU A 495 0.08 22.06 -1.27
CA LEU A 495 -0.38 21.62 -2.57
C LEU A 495 -1.68 20.85 -2.39
N HIS A 496 -2.71 21.13 -3.18
CA HIS A 496 -3.98 20.41 -3.07
C HIS A 496 -4.65 20.18 -4.42
N ARG A 497 -5.46 19.11 -4.48
CA ARG A 497 -6.38 18.80 -5.57
C ARG A 497 -7.75 18.46 -5.01
N THR A 498 -8.78 19.07 -5.57
CA THR A 498 -10.19 18.74 -5.28
C THR A 498 -10.89 18.23 -6.51
N GLN A 499 -11.57 17.08 -6.41
CA GLN A 499 -12.24 16.43 -7.54
C GLN A 499 -13.26 15.38 -7.06
N ILE A 500 -14.20 14.99 -7.93
CA ILE A 500 -15.07 13.83 -7.75
C ILE A 500 -14.25 12.53 -7.67
N PRO A 501 -14.33 11.75 -6.57
CA PRO A 501 -13.50 10.57 -6.34
C PRO A 501 -14.03 9.31 -7.05
N LEU A 502 -14.31 9.40 -8.35
CA LEU A 502 -14.79 8.29 -9.17
C LEU A 502 -13.87 8.07 -10.38
N LEU A 503 -13.58 6.79 -10.66
CA LEU A 503 -12.94 6.35 -11.90
C LEU A 503 -13.94 5.62 -12.79
N PRO A 504 -13.70 5.58 -14.12
CA PRO A 504 -14.32 4.58 -14.98
C PRO A 504 -14.11 3.17 -14.40
N GLY A 505 -15.20 2.41 -14.33
CA GLY A 505 -15.23 1.09 -13.71
C GLY A 505 -15.29 -0.08 -14.68
N TRP A 506 -15.23 0.16 -15.99
CA TRP A 506 -15.20 -0.94 -16.98
C TRP A 506 -13.84 -1.65 -16.99
N ALA A 507 -12.76 -0.91 -16.84
CA ALA A 507 -11.43 -1.48 -16.77
C ALA A 507 -10.50 -0.71 -15.83
N MET A 508 -9.55 -1.42 -15.23
CA MET A 508 -8.43 -0.86 -14.48
C MET A 508 -7.18 -1.73 -14.63
N SER A 509 -6.00 -1.18 -14.34
CA SER A 509 -4.78 -2.00 -14.44
C SER A 509 -4.61 -2.89 -13.22
N VAL A 510 -3.95 -4.04 -13.38
CA VAL A 510 -3.62 -4.96 -12.27
C VAL A 510 -2.89 -4.23 -11.14
N HIS A 511 -1.87 -3.42 -11.48
CA HIS A 511 -1.18 -2.53 -10.54
C HIS A 511 -2.12 -1.61 -9.75
N ARG A 512 -3.18 -1.09 -10.39
CA ARG A 512 -4.14 -0.22 -9.70
C ARG A 512 -5.04 -1.00 -8.73
N SER A 513 -5.17 -2.31 -8.89
CA SER A 513 -6.05 -3.19 -8.12
C SER A 513 -5.44 -3.78 -6.83
N GLN A 514 -4.13 -3.64 -6.62
CA GLN A 514 -3.45 -4.15 -5.41
C GLN A 514 -4.08 -3.58 -4.13
N GLY A 515 -4.13 -4.39 -3.08
CA GLY A 515 -4.91 -4.15 -1.85
C GLY A 515 -6.45 -4.20 -1.97
N MET A 516 -7.04 -4.16 -3.17
CA MET A 516 -8.51 -4.13 -3.34
C MET A 516 -9.14 -5.53 -3.29
N THR A 517 -10.42 -5.60 -2.94
CA THR A 517 -11.26 -6.80 -3.01
C THR A 517 -12.40 -6.52 -3.97
N LEU A 518 -12.61 -7.41 -4.95
CA LEU A 518 -13.62 -7.27 -6.00
C LEU A 518 -14.55 -8.49 -5.98
N ASP A 519 -15.84 -8.25 -5.77
CA ASP A 519 -16.83 -9.34 -5.76
C ASP A 519 -17.02 -9.94 -7.15
N ARG A 520 -16.90 -9.10 -8.18
CA ARG A 520 -16.99 -9.50 -9.59
C ARG A 520 -15.87 -8.86 -10.39
N VAL A 521 -15.10 -9.69 -11.07
CA VAL A 521 -13.93 -9.25 -11.83
C VAL A 521 -13.70 -10.11 -13.06
N ILE A 522 -13.40 -9.44 -14.16
CA ILE A 522 -12.89 -10.09 -15.38
C ILE A 522 -11.39 -9.83 -15.40
N VAL A 523 -10.59 -10.83 -15.69
CA VAL A 523 -9.13 -10.69 -15.77
C VAL A 523 -8.68 -11.12 -17.16
N ASP A 524 -7.89 -10.28 -17.81
CA ASP A 524 -7.23 -10.62 -19.07
C ASP A 524 -5.72 -10.44 -18.89
N LEU A 525 -5.00 -11.55 -18.95
CA LEU A 525 -3.57 -11.65 -18.65
C LEU A 525 -2.74 -11.90 -19.91
N SER A 526 -3.32 -11.72 -21.10
CA SER A 526 -2.63 -11.97 -22.38
C SER A 526 -1.34 -11.16 -22.54
N HIS A 527 -1.21 -10.05 -21.81
CA HIS A 527 -0.06 -9.14 -21.82
C HIS A 527 0.62 -9.04 -20.44
N ALA A 528 0.48 -10.05 -19.58
CA ALA A 528 1.19 -10.08 -18.31
C ALA A 528 2.70 -10.15 -18.58
N PHE A 529 3.47 -9.29 -17.91
CA PHE A 529 4.92 -9.17 -18.07
C PHE A 529 5.69 -9.38 -16.77
N GLU A 530 4.99 -9.40 -15.63
CA GLU A 530 5.56 -9.73 -14.32
C GLU A 530 4.76 -10.88 -13.72
N GLU A 531 5.44 -11.84 -13.11
CA GLU A 531 4.78 -12.99 -12.45
C GLU A 531 3.77 -12.55 -11.39
N GLY A 532 4.16 -11.56 -10.56
CA GLY A 532 3.32 -11.02 -9.50
C GLY A 532 2.00 -10.41 -10.02
N GLN A 533 1.90 -10.05 -11.30
CA GLN A 533 0.66 -9.53 -11.88
C GLN A 533 -0.44 -10.60 -11.94
N VAL A 534 -0.10 -11.83 -12.32
CA VAL A 534 -1.07 -12.94 -12.41
C VAL A 534 -1.68 -13.17 -11.03
N TYR A 535 -0.84 -13.33 -10.01
CA TYR A 535 -1.27 -13.55 -8.65
C TYR A 535 -2.06 -12.36 -8.08
N VAL A 536 -1.59 -11.12 -8.27
CA VAL A 536 -2.32 -9.93 -7.82
C VAL A 536 -3.69 -9.86 -8.47
N ALA A 537 -3.80 -10.10 -9.78
CA ALA A 537 -5.06 -10.01 -10.50
C ALA A 537 -6.07 -11.06 -10.06
N LEU A 538 -5.68 -12.34 -10.02
CA LEU A 538 -6.57 -13.45 -9.64
C LEU A 538 -6.99 -13.32 -8.17
N SER A 539 -6.08 -12.91 -7.28
CA SER A 539 -6.36 -12.78 -5.85
C SER A 539 -7.32 -11.62 -5.48
N ARG A 540 -7.72 -10.78 -6.46
CA ARG A 540 -8.73 -9.73 -6.22
C ARG A 540 -10.13 -10.32 -6.08
N ALA A 541 -10.39 -11.44 -6.75
CA ALA A 541 -11.69 -12.11 -6.72
C ALA A 541 -11.95 -12.75 -5.35
N THR A 542 -13.20 -12.69 -4.89
CA THR A 542 -13.65 -13.36 -3.66
C THR A 542 -14.06 -14.82 -3.89
N SER A 543 -14.40 -15.19 -5.13
CA SER A 543 -14.81 -16.55 -5.51
C SER A 543 -14.57 -16.80 -7.00
N LEU A 544 -14.52 -18.07 -7.41
CA LEU A 544 -14.55 -18.45 -8.83
C LEU A 544 -15.84 -17.96 -9.49
N HIS A 545 -16.99 -18.07 -8.84
CA HIS A 545 -18.25 -17.59 -9.41
C HIS A 545 -18.23 -16.11 -9.82
N GLY A 546 -17.49 -15.27 -9.10
CA GLY A 546 -17.29 -13.85 -9.40
C GLY A 546 -16.08 -13.54 -10.29
N LEU A 547 -15.36 -14.55 -10.78
CA LEU A 547 -14.16 -14.40 -11.61
C LEU A 547 -14.45 -14.85 -13.04
N LYS A 548 -13.89 -14.16 -14.02
CA LYS A 548 -13.75 -14.70 -15.38
C LYS A 548 -12.36 -14.40 -15.90
N VAL A 549 -11.60 -15.43 -16.24
CA VAL A 549 -10.35 -15.26 -16.98
C VAL A 549 -10.66 -15.25 -18.47
N MET A 550 -10.10 -14.27 -19.18
CA MET A 550 -10.20 -14.10 -20.63
C MET A 550 -8.80 -14.12 -21.24
N GLY A 551 -8.75 -14.30 -22.57
CA GLY A 551 -7.51 -14.25 -23.32
C GLY A 551 -6.86 -15.62 -23.50
N SER A 552 -5.57 -15.62 -23.77
CA SER A 552 -4.80 -16.86 -23.92
C SER A 552 -4.48 -17.48 -22.56
N SER A 553 -4.57 -18.81 -22.45
CA SER A 553 -4.07 -19.54 -21.28
C SER A 553 -2.56 -19.35 -21.09
N SER A 554 -1.84 -18.90 -22.12
CA SER A 554 -0.43 -18.53 -21.98
C SER A 554 -0.18 -17.36 -21.02
N GLY A 555 -1.18 -16.50 -20.79
CA GLY A 555 -1.09 -15.44 -19.77
C GLY A 555 -1.16 -15.96 -18.32
N LEU A 556 -1.53 -17.24 -18.13
CA LEU A 556 -1.53 -17.92 -16.84
C LEU A 556 -0.21 -18.66 -16.55
N PHE A 557 0.80 -18.56 -17.42
CA PHE A 557 2.10 -19.19 -17.17
C PHE A 557 2.77 -18.56 -15.95
N VAL A 558 2.93 -19.35 -14.90
CA VAL A 558 3.68 -19.02 -13.70
C VAL A 558 5.09 -19.59 -13.89
N THR A 559 6.09 -18.74 -14.12
CA THR A 559 7.47 -19.12 -14.49
C THR A 559 8.34 -19.53 -13.30
N GLY A 560 7.81 -20.36 -12.41
CA GLY A 560 8.59 -20.87 -11.27
C GLY A 560 8.67 -19.91 -10.09
N GLY A 561 8.21 -18.66 -10.20
CA GLY A 561 8.24 -17.67 -9.12
C GLY A 561 9.59 -16.99 -8.98
N ASN A 562 9.63 -15.78 -8.41
CA ASN A 562 10.90 -15.09 -8.17
C ASN A 562 11.80 -15.89 -7.20
N PRO A 563 13.00 -16.33 -7.63
CA PRO A 563 13.86 -17.20 -6.82
C PRO A 563 14.32 -16.58 -5.50
N GLU A 564 14.57 -15.27 -5.47
CA GLU A 564 15.00 -14.56 -4.27
C GLU A 564 13.89 -14.53 -3.21
N VAL A 565 12.65 -14.25 -3.65
CA VAL A 565 11.48 -14.27 -2.77
C VAL A 565 11.23 -15.68 -2.26
N GLN A 566 11.30 -16.70 -3.11
CA GLN A 566 11.15 -18.08 -2.67
C GLN A 566 12.20 -18.48 -1.64
N SER A 567 13.47 -18.16 -1.91
CA SER A 567 14.58 -18.43 -0.99
C SER A 567 14.38 -17.73 0.35
N PHE A 568 13.93 -16.47 0.33
CA PHE A 568 13.60 -15.72 1.54
C PHE A 568 12.46 -16.38 2.33
N LEU A 569 11.36 -16.76 1.66
CA LEU A 569 10.22 -17.42 2.30
C LEU A 569 10.59 -18.79 2.88
N MET A 570 11.38 -19.59 2.15
CA MET A 570 11.88 -20.89 2.63
C MET A 570 12.77 -20.71 3.86
N ALA A 571 13.72 -19.77 3.80
CA ALA A 571 14.63 -19.51 4.92
C ALA A 571 13.91 -19.05 6.20
N LYS A 572 12.80 -18.31 6.07
CA LYS A 572 12.08 -17.75 7.22
C LYS A 572 10.91 -18.59 7.72
N PHE A 573 10.24 -19.34 6.85
CA PHE A 573 9.01 -20.08 7.19
C PHE A 573 9.11 -21.58 6.95
N GLY A 574 10.22 -22.06 6.38
CA GLY A 574 10.48 -23.47 6.12
C GLY A 574 9.75 -24.06 4.91
N ASP A 575 10.12 -25.29 4.56
CA ASP A 575 9.65 -25.96 3.35
C ASP A 575 8.17 -26.39 3.40
N ARG A 576 7.57 -26.45 4.60
CA ARG A 576 6.15 -26.81 4.77
C ARG A 576 5.22 -25.88 3.98
N LEU A 577 5.61 -24.62 3.79
CA LEU A 577 4.89 -23.65 2.97
C LEU A 577 4.76 -24.12 1.50
N PHE A 578 5.77 -24.82 0.98
CA PHE A 578 5.81 -25.32 -0.40
C PHE A 578 5.34 -26.77 -0.52
N GLN A 579 5.66 -27.63 0.45
CA GLN A 579 5.30 -29.05 0.46
C GLN A 579 3.78 -29.26 0.46
N SER A 580 3.05 -28.55 1.32
CA SER A 580 1.59 -28.64 1.41
C SER A 580 0.87 -28.35 0.07
N VAL A 581 1.46 -27.50 -0.77
CA VAL A 581 0.93 -27.14 -2.10
C VAL A 581 1.39 -28.14 -3.18
N ARG A 582 2.61 -28.67 -3.08
CA ARG A 582 3.19 -29.63 -4.03
C ARG A 582 2.65 -31.05 -3.87
N GLU A 583 2.50 -31.56 -2.66
CA GLU A 583 2.03 -32.94 -2.36
C GLU A 583 0.63 -33.21 -2.92
N PHE A 584 -0.22 -32.19 -2.94
CA PHE A 584 -1.54 -32.27 -3.56
C PHE A 584 -1.51 -32.36 -5.09
N SER A 585 -0.44 -31.83 -5.71
CA SER A 585 -0.26 -31.91 -7.17
C SER A 585 0.15 -33.31 -7.63
N GLY A 586 0.78 -34.11 -6.75
CA GLY A 586 1.14 -35.51 -7.01
C GLY A 586 0.02 -36.53 -6.74
N HIS A 587 -0.99 -36.18 -5.94
CA HIS A 587 -2.12 -37.10 -5.67
C HIS A 587 -3.11 -37.17 -6.84
N LEU A 588 -3.19 -36.14 -7.68
CA LEU A 588 -4.04 -36.12 -8.88
C LEU A 588 -3.42 -36.85 -10.08
N THR A 589 -2.10 -37.10 -10.08
CA THR A 589 -1.43 -37.85 -11.15
C THR A 589 -1.51 -39.38 -10.96
N ASN A 590 -1.89 -39.85 -9.78
CA ASN A 590 -1.91 -41.28 -9.43
C ASN A 590 -3.31 -41.85 -9.09
N GLY A 591 -4.39 -41.10 -9.30
CA GLY A 591 -5.76 -41.56 -9.02
C GLY A 591 -6.65 -41.46 -10.25
N GLY A 592 -6.85 -42.59 -10.95
CA GLY A 592 -7.76 -42.71 -12.09
C GLY A 592 -9.25 -42.75 -11.70
N ASP A 593 -9.75 -41.74 -11.01
CA ASP A 593 -11.19 -41.60 -10.70
C ASP A 593 -11.69 -40.19 -11.07
N GLY A 594 -11.64 -39.90 -12.38
CA GLY A 594 -12.28 -38.73 -12.97
C GLY A 594 -13.77 -38.96 -13.23
N GLU A 595 -14.57 -39.33 -12.22
CA GLU A 595 -16.01 -39.49 -12.41
C GLU A 595 -16.78 -39.57 -11.07
N LYS A 596 -16.74 -38.55 -10.20
CA LYS A 596 -17.59 -38.55 -8.99
C LYS A 596 -17.79 -37.22 -8.24
N TYR A 597 -17.86 -36.08 -8.92
CA TYR A 597 -18.26 -34.82 -8.25
C TYR A 597 -19.18 -33.96 -9.11
N TRP A 598 -20.32 -34.52 -9.55
CA TRP A 598 -21.50 -33.73 -9.87
C TRP A 598 -22.76 -34.58 -9.68
N ALA A 599 -23.44 -34.39 -8.55
CA ALA A 599 -24.85 -34.73 -8.41
C ALA A 599 -25.56 -33.54 -7.76
N PRO A 600 -26.64 -33.00 -8.37
CA PRO A 600 -27.35 -31.86 -7.82
C PRO A 600 -28.22 -32.29 -6.65
N GLY A 601 -28.09 -31.58 -5.53
CA GLY A 601 -28.98 -31.60 -4.37
C GLY A 601 -29.38 -30.18 -4.01
#